data_AF-A0A7S1RNP4-F1
#
_entry.id   AF-A0A7S1RNP4-F1
#
_cell.length_a   1.000
_cell.length_b   1.000
_cell.length_c   1.000
_cell.angle_alpha   90.00
_cell.angle_beta   90.00
_cell.angle_gamma   90.00
#
_symmetry.space_group_name_H-M   'P 1'
#
loop_
_entity.id
_entity.type
_entity.pdbx_description
1 polymer ?
#
loop_
_entity_poly.entity_id
_entity_poly.type
_entity_poly.pdbx_seq_one_letter_code
_entity_poly.pdbx_strand_id
1 'polypeptide(L)'
;DGSLLNPDAEHINLRSSVQMRTLLFGGTKNREDPSMVVETEKDVKVAAKGAKKSFRVRSLGLTPSERIKDTTATGWPKVTSSILGDLLGKGVDGGAAREQLLRNGLGEDQVERVVFGLSQLAKHNRVKPMLSSFVEPLQEFGRKTGRIHPSWEWDTSTGRLACRAPNLQNLPTVKDPDTALRDVFTAKPGHVFVVADYSQLELRVLAHCADCRSMIDKFKTGGDYHSEVAAEMFDHVRRAVDAGEVVTS
;
A
#
# COMPACT_ATOMS: atom_id res chain seq x y z
N ASP A 1 6.68 15.26 -25.47
CA ASP A 1 7.74 14.22 -25.48
C ASP A 1 8.69 14.28 -24.27
N GLY A 2 8.38 14.95 -23.15
CA GLY A 2 9.19 14.91 -21.91
C GLY A 2 10.60 15.53 -21.97
N SER A 3 11.18 15.64 -23.18
CA SER A 3 12.52 16.13 -23.49
C SER A 3 12.71 17.60 -23.09
N LEU A 4 11.62 18.37 -23.08
CA LEU A 4 11.59 19.77 -22.65
C LEU A 4 11.89 19.94 -21.15
N LEU A 5 11.46 19.01 -20.29
CA LEU A 5 11.67 19.08 -18.84
C LEU A 5 12.94 18.31 -18.43
N ASN A 6 13.07 17.08 -18.91
CA ASN A 6 14.17 16.18 -18.59
C ASN A 6 14.74 15.57 -19.87
N PRO A 7 15.63 16.27 -20.59
CA PRO A 7 16.19 15.78 -21.87
C PRO A 7 16.97 14.47 -21.72
N ASP A 8 17.56 14.22 -20.54
CA ASP A 8 18.25 12.99 -20.18
C ASP A 8 17.36 12.05 -19.32
N ALA A 9 16.04 12.06 -19.51
CA ALA A 9 15.11 11.25 -18.71
C ALA A 9 15.44 9.74 -18.70
N GLU A 10 16.04 9.24 -19.78
CA GLU A 10 16.52 7.85 -19.89
C GLU A 10 17.59 7.46 -18.85
N HIS A 11 18.25 8.45 -18.24
CA HIS A 11 19.28 8.24 -17.21
C HIS A 11 18.72 8.33 -15.79
N ILE A 12 17.44 8.68 -15.61
CA ILE A 12 16.79 8.74 -14.30
C ILE A 12 16.70 7.33 -13.72
N ASN A 13 17.27 7.15 -12.54
CA ASN A 13 17.17 5.91 -11.81
C ASN A 13 15.84 5.85 -11.05
N LEU A 14 14.85 5.16 -11.62
CA LEU A 14 13.54 4.94 -11.01
C LEU A 14 13.59 4.22 -9.65
N ARG A 15 14.73 3.59 -9.30
CA ARG A 15 14.94 2.95 -7.99
C ARG A 15 15.47 3.94 -6.94
N SER A 16 15.95 5.10 -7.35
CA SER A 16 16.45 6.12 -6.43
C SER A 16 15.27 6.90 -5.83
N SER A 17 15.01 6.68 -4.54
CA SER A 17 13.97 7.42 -3.81
C SER A 17 14.18 8.92 -3.85
N VAL A 18 15.43 9.38 -3.85
CA VAL A 18 15.80 10.80 -3.92
C VAL A 18 15.46 11.37 -5.30
N GLN A 19 15.89 10.71 -6.39
CA GLN A 19 15.61 11.19 -7.74
C GLN A 19 14.12 11.20 -8.04
N MET A 20 13.40 10.14 -7.66
CA MET A 20 11.94 10.07 -7.86
C MET A 20 11.20 11.10 -7.03
N ARG A 21 11.64 11.36 -5.79
CA ARG A 21 11.06 12.42 -4.96
C ARG A 21 11.29 13.81 -5.55
N THR A 22 12.49 14.10 -6.05
CA THR A 22 12.78 15.35 -6.75
C THR A 22 11.93 15.48 -8.02
N LEU A 23 11.88 14.42 -8.84
CA LEU A 23 11.14 14.40 -10.10
C LEU A 23 9.64 14.63 -9.90
N LEU A 24 9.03 14.04 -8.87
CA LEU A 24 7.59 14.14 -8.69
C LEU A 24 7.19 15.29 -7.78
N PHE A 25 7.89 15.48 -6.66
CA PHE A 25 7.42 16.28 -5.52
C PHE A 25 8.25 17.52 -5.22
N GLY A 26 9.10 17.97 -6.15
CA GLY A 26 9.84 19.23 -5.98
C GLY A 26 8.89 20.40 -5.69
N GLY A 27 9.21 21.18 -4.66
CA GLY A 27 8.37 22.24 -4.10
C GLY A 27 7.51 21.81 -2.90
N THR A 28 7.34 20.51 -2.65
CA THR A 28 6.59 20.01 -1.49
C THR A 28 7.36 20.30 -0.19
N LYS A 29 6.68 20.85 0.82
CA LYS A 29 7.24 21.12 2.15
C LYS A 29 7.55 19.82 2.90
N ASN A 30 8.62 19.85 3.68
CA ASN A 30 8.88 18.79 4.64
C ASN A 30 7.87 18.85 5.79
N ARG A 31 7.44 17.69 6.26
CA ARG A 31 6.44 17.59 7.33
C ARG A 31 6.98 17.91 8.72
N GLU A 32 8.21 17.52 9.02
CA GLU A 32 8.84 17.74 10.32
C GLU A 32 9.45 19.15 10.41
N ASP A 33 9.92 19.69 9.27
CA ASP A 33 10.42 21.06 9.16
C ASP A 33 9.79 21.80 7.97
N PRO A 34 8.67 22.53 8.16
CA PRO A 34 7.98 23.24 7.10
C PRO A 34 8.80 24.36 6.41
N SER A 35 9.96 24.74 6.96
CA SER A 35 10.88 25.68 6.32
C SER A 35 11.66 25.04 5.16
N MET A 36 11.77 23.71 5.16
CA MET A 36 12.44 22.96 4.11
C MET A 36 11.45 22.52 3.02
N VAL A 37 11.91 22.55 1.76
CA VAL A 37 11.16 22.07 0.60
C VAL A 37 11.99 21.07 -0.19
N VAL A 38 11.31 20.13 -0.86
CA VAL A 38 11.98 19.25 -1.82
C VAL A 38 12.52 20.12 -2.96
N GLU A 39 13.80 19.93 -3.30
CA GLU A 39 14.44 20.62 -4.43
C GLU A 39 13.62 20.44 -5.72
N THR A 40 13.37 21.54 -6.44
CA THR A 40 12.68 21.51 -7.74
C THR A 40 13.58 21.03 -8.88
N GLU A 41 14.90 21.17 -8.71
CA GLU A 41 15.90 20.64 -9.63
C GLU A 41 17.07 20.02 -8.85
N LYS A 42 17.66 18.94 -9.37
CA LYS A 42 18.85 18.32 -8.78
C LYS A 42 19.81 17.81 -9.85
N ASP A 43 21.07 18.18 -9.73
CA ASP A 43 22.13 17.63 -10.58
C ASP A 43 22.53 16.23 -10.11
N VAL A 44 22.49 15.27 -11.04
CA VAL A 44 22.81 13.87 -10.81
C VAL A 44 24.03 13.50 -11.64
N LYS A 45 25.02 12.88 -10.98
CA LYS A 45 26.21 12.33 -11.63
C LYS A 45 26.03 10.83 -11.80
N VAL A 46 26.18 10.34 -13.03
CA VAL A 46 26.11 8.91 -13.35
C VAL A 46 27.44 8.47 -13.96
N ALA A 47 27.89 7.29 -13.57
CA ALA A 47 28.98 6.61 -14.27
C ALA A 47 28.36 5.77 -15.41
N ALA A 48 28.60 6.16 -16.66
CA ALA A 48 28.17 5.40 -17.82
C ALA A 48 29.38 5.07 -18.69
N LYS A 49 29.66 3.77 -18.88
CA LYS A 49 30.73 3.25 -19.76
C LYS A 49 32.09 3.99 -19.62
N GLY A 50 32.52 4.25 -18.39
CA GLY A 50 33.83 4.88 -18.11
C GLY A 50 33.86 6.42 -18.20
N ALA A 51 32.79 7.07 -18.67
CA ALA A 51 32.66 8.53 -18.65
C ALA A 51 31.70 8.99 -17.54
N LYS A 52 32.06 10.06 -16.83
CA LYS A 52 31.17 10.75 -15.89
C LYS A 52 30.21 11.62 -16.70
N LYS A 53 28.94 11.22 -16.81
CA LYS A 53 27.88 12.06 -17.38
C LYS A 53 27.10 12.69 -16.24
N SER A 54 26.87 13.99 -16.31
CA SER A 54 25.98 14.70 -15.39
C SER A 54 24.72 15.10 -16.12
N PHE A 55 23.57 14.95 -15.48
CA PHE A 55 22.31 15.44 -15.99
C PHE A 55 21.49 16.05 -14.84
N ARG A 56 20.46 16.81 -15.19
CA ARG A 56 19.60 17.49 -14.22
C ARG A 56 18.22 16.85 -14.20
N VAL A 57 17.77 16.47 -13.01
CA VAL A 57 16.38 16.08 -12.75
C VAL A 57 15.58 17.33 -12.43
N ARG A 58 14.51 17.59 -13.17
CA ARG A 58 13.55 18.68 -12.95
C ARG A 58 12.20 18.14 -12.54
N SER A 59 11.61 18.76 -11.53
CA SER A 59 10.34 18.37 -10.93
C SER A 59 9.14 18.61 -11.87
N LEU A 60 8.15 17.73 -11.76
CA LEU A 60 6.80 17.91 -12.30
C LEU A 60 5.90 18.78 -11.42
N GLY A 61 6.34 19.08 -10.19
CA GLY A 61 5.66 19.98 -9.26
C GLY A 61 4.37 19.40 -8.66
N LEU A 62 4.29 18.07 -8.48
CA LEU A 62 3.15 17.46 -7.82
C LEU A 62 3.26 17.62 -6.30
N THR A 63 2.13 17.82 -5.64
CA THR A 63 2.04 17.93 -4.18
C THR A 63 1.12 16.84 -3.65
N PRO A 64 1.62 15.91 -2.82
CA PRO A 64 0.80 14.90 -2.14
C PRO A 64 -0.30 15.53 -1.27
N SER A 65 -1.45 14.85 -1.14
CA SER A 65 -2.49 15.28 -0.21
C SER A 65 -2.04 15.16 1.24
N GLU A 66 -2.42 16.13 2.07
CA GLU A 66 -2.21 16.09 3.52
C GLU A 66 -2.93 14.91 4.21
N ARG A 67 -3.91 14.30 3.53
CA ARG A 67 -4.63 13.13 4.03
C ARG A 67 -3.73 11.89 4.13
N ILE A 68 -2.75 11.75 3.24
CA ILE A 68 -1.84 10.59 3.22
C ILE A 68 -0.52 10.95 3.89
N LYS A 69 -0.34 10.39 5.08
CA LYS A 69 0.81 10.65 5.97
C LYS A 69 2.00 9.72 5.73
N ASP A 70 2.34 9.44 4.47
CA ASP A 70 3.42 8.53 4.11
C ASP A 70 4.74 9.27 3.82
N THR A 71 5.48 9.56 4.89
CA THR A 71 6.75 10.28 4.85
C THR A 71 7.92 9.40 5.32
N THR A 72 9.16 9.77 4.96
CA THR A 72 10.36 9.23 5.59
C THR A 72 10.40 9.59 7.07
N ALA A 73 11.26 8.92 7.85
CA ALA A 73 11.49 9.28 9.26
C ALA A 73 11.89 10.74 9.45
N THR A 74 12.52 11.34 8.42
CA THR A 74 12.92 12.75 8.35
C THR A 74 11.89 13.68 7.69
N GLY A 75 10.63 13.25 7.55
CA GLY A 75 9.52 14.11 7.10
C GLY A 75 9.35 14.33 5.60
N TRP A 76 10.15 13.68 4.76
CA TRP A 76 10.03 13.84 3.30
C TRP A 76 8.95 12.96 2.70
N PRO A 77 8.17 13.42 1.70
CA PRO A 77 7.16 12.59 1.04
C PRO A 77 7.80 11.37 0.38
N LYS A 78 7.22 10.19 0.58
CA LYS A 78 7.65 8.98 -0.14
C LYS A 78 6.94 8.87 -1.49
N VAL A 79 7.56 8.18 -2.43
CA VAL A 79 6.91 7.82 -3.71
C VAL A 79 6.33 6.42 -3.58
N THR A 80 5.12 6.32 -3.01
CA THR A 80 4.45 5.04 -2.72
C THR A 80 3.16 4.88 -3.50
N SER A 81 2.66 3.64 -3.61
CA SER A 81 1.38 3.36 -4.29
C SER A 81 0.19 4.07 -3.66
N SER A 82 0.22 4.32 -2.34
CA SER A 82 -0.81 5.08 -1.63
C SER A 82 -0.85 6.54 -2.05
N ILE A 83 0.31 7.23 -2.01
CA ILE A 83 0.41 8.64 -2.44
C ILE A 83 0.06 8.79 -3.92
N LEU A 84 0.61 7.92 -4.77
CA LEU A 84 0.33 7.96 -6.21
C LEU A 84 -1.14 7.66 -6.50
N GLY A 85 -1.75 6.72 -5.78
CA GLY A 85 -3.17 6.38 -5.92
C GLY A 85 -4.11 7.52 -5.50
N ASP A 86 -3.79 8.25 -4.43
CA ASP A 86 -4.57 9.43 -4.03
C ASP A 86 -4.44 10.59 -5.03
N LEU A 87 -3.23 10.79 -5.57
CA LEU A 87 -3.02 11.78 -6.63
C LEU A 87 -3.80 11.46 -7.90
N LEU A 88 -3.84 10.19 -8.29
CA LEU A 88 -4.55 9.72 -9.48
C LEU A 88 -6.07 9.64 -9.29
N GLY A 89 -6.54 9.52 -8.05
CA GLY A 89 -7.94 9.31 -7.73
C GLY A 89 -8.43 7.90 -8.07
N LYS A 90 -9.75 7.70 -7.99
CA LYS A 90 -10.42 6.41 -8.27
C LYS A 90 -10.80 6.23 -9.76
N GLY A 91 -10.54 7.23 -10.60
CA GLY A 91 -10.93 7.28 -12.01
C GLY A 91 -9.75 7.12 -12.98
N VAL A 92 -10.06 7.12 -14.28
CA VAL A 92 -9.07 7.06 -15.37
C VAL A 92 -8.60 8.47 -15.79
N ASP A 93 -9.18 9.51 -15.17
CA ASP A 93 -8.96 10.92 -15.50
C ASP A 93 -7.63 11.48 -14.98
N GLY A 94 -7.01 10.80 -14.02
CA GLY A 94 -5.75 11.22 -13.38
C GLY A 94 -5.94 12.17 -12.20
N GLY A 95 -7.18 12.44 -11.78
CA GLY A 95 -7.52 13.16 -10.56
C GLY A 95 -6.72 14.44 -10.30
N ALA A 96 -6.25 14.59 -9.07
CA ALA A 96 -5.48 15.77 -8.63
C ALA A 96 -4.15 15.91 -9.37
N ALA A 97 -3.52 14.82 -9.83
CA ALA A 97 -2.31 14.88 -10.62
C ALA A 97 -2.55 15.63 -11.94
N ARG A 98 -3.65 15.32 -12.64
CA ARG A 98 -4.01 15.98 -13.90
C ARG A 98 -4.13 17.49 -13.72
N GLU A 99 -4.92 17.91 -12.73
CA GLU A 99 -5.16 19.33 -12.43
C GLU A 99 -3.85 20.07 -12.10
N GLN A 100 -2.99 19.44 -11.30
CA GLN A 100 -1.70 20.03 -10.92
C GLN A 100 -0.77 20.17 -12.13
N LEU A 101 -0.68 19.17 -13.00
CA LEU A 101 0.18 19.20 -14.18
C LEU A 101 -0.26 20.28 -15.18
N LEU A 102 -1.57 20.42 -15.41
CA LEU A 102 -2.13 21.49 -16.23
C LEU A 102 -1.82 22.87 -15.63
N ARG A 103 -1.99 23.05 -14.31
CA ARG A 103 -1.61 24.29 -13.62
C ARG A 103 -0.11 24.59 -13.72
N ASN A 104 0.72 23.55 -13.78
CA ASN A 104 2.17 23.67 -13.95
C ASN A 104 2.58 23.93 -15.42
N GLY A 105 1.62 24.13 -16.33
CA GLY A 105 1.86 24.55 -17.71
C GLY A 105 2.12 23.41 -18.71
N LEU A 106 1.86 22.16 -18.34
CA LEU A 106 1.95 21.04 -19.28
C LEU A 106 0.74 21.03 -20.21
N GLY A 107 0.96 20.73 -21.50
CA GLY A 107 -0.12 20.55 -22.46
C GLY A 107 -0.87 19.22 -22.27
N GLU A 108 -2.11 19.13 -22.73
CA GLU A 108 -2.98 17.95 -22.50
C GLU A 108 -2.34 16.62 -22.91
N ASP A 109 -1.70 16.52 -24.09
CA ASP A 109 -0.99 15.30 -24.51
C ASP A 109 0.15 14.92 -23.55
N GLN A 110 0.83 15.90 -22.96
CA GLN A 110 1.89 15.63 -21.98
C GLN A 110 1.29 15.15 -20.66
N VAL A 111 0.19 15.76 -20.23
CA VAL A 111 -0.52 15.37 -19.00
C VAL A 111 -1.01 13.94 -19.08
N GLU A 112 -1.66 13.56 -20.18
CA GLU A 112 -2.11 12.18 -20.42
C GLU A 112 -0.96 11.16 -20.29
N ARG A 113 0.19 11.44 -20.91
CA ARG A 113 1.36 10.57 -20.83
C ARG A 113 1.92 10.47 -19.41
N VAL A 114 1.97 11.58 -18.67
CA VAL A 114 2.46 11.62 -17.29
C VAL A 114 1.50 10.86 -16.38
N VAL A 115 0.20 11.10 -16.47
CA VAL A 115 -0.84 10.38 -15.71
C VAL A 115 -0.74 8.88 -15.97
N PHE A 116 -0.60 8.47 -17.23
CA PHE A 116 -0.34 7.08 -17.58
C PHE A 116 0.94 6.55 -16.91
N GLY A 117 2.05 7.27 -16.99
CA GLY A 117 3.31 6.89 -16.33
C GLY A 117 3.19 6.75 -14.81
N LEU A 118 2.48 7.68 -14.15
CA LEU A 118 2.19 7.62 -12.71
C LEU A 118 1.36 6.39 -12.35
N SER A 119 0.37 6.02 -13.18
CA SER A 119 -0.44 4.81 -12.96
C SER A 119 0.42 3.54 -13.02
N GLN A 120 1.34 3.45 -13.98
CA GLN A 120 2.26 2.32 -14.10
C GLN A 120 3.24 2.26 -12.92
N LEU A 121 3.73 3.43 -12.47
CA LEU A 121 4.59 3.52 -11.29
C LEU A 121 3.85 3.10 -10.01
N ALA A 122 2.59 3.53 -9.84
CA ALA A 122 1.75 3.12 -8.71
C ALA A 122 1.56 1.60 -8.69
N LYS A 123 1.26 1.00 -9.85
CA LYS A 123 1.13 -0.45 -10.01
C LYS A 123 2.44 -1.17 -9.68
N HIS A 124 3.57 -0.69 -10.21
CA HIS A 124 4.90 -1.25 -9.91
C HIS A 124 5.19 -1.22 -8.40
N ASN A 125 4.95 -0.08 -7.74
CA ASN A 125 5.21 0.09 -6.31
C ASN A 125 4.29 -0.76 -5.42
N ARG A 126 3.11 -1.16 -5.92
CA ARG A 126 2.21 -2.10 -5.23
C ARG A 126 2.66 -3.55 -5.39
N VAL A 127 3.07 -3.95 -6.59
CA VAL A 127 3.44 -5.35 -6.89
C VAL A 127 4.85 -5.69 -6.39
N LYS A 128 5.82 -4.77 -6.49
CA LYS A 128 7.22 -5.03 -6.19
C LYS A 128 7.45 -5.56 -4.76
N PRO A 129 6.93 -4.94 -3.68
CA PRO A 129 7.10 -5.46 -2.33
C PRO A 129 6.52 -6.86 -2.20
N MET A 130 5.38 -7.13 -2.84
CA MET A 130 4.78 -8.46 -2.76
C MET A 130 5.66 -9.52 -3.44
N LEU A 131 6.21 -9.21 -4.62
CA LEU A 131 7.12 -10.11 -5.32
C LEU A 131 8.31 -10.48 -4.42
N SER A 132 8.99 -9.46 -3.87
CA SER A 132 10.18 -9.67 -3.04
C SER A 132 9.90 -10.27 -1.66
N SER A 133 8.78 -9.90 -1.04
CA SER A 133 8.48 -10.31 0.35
C SER A 133 7.77 -11.64 0.44
N PHE A 134 7.08 -12.08 -0.62
CA PHE A 134 6.30 -13.31 -0.58
C PHE A 134 6.60 -14.26 -1.74
N VAL A 135 6.51 -13.81 -2.99
CA VAL A 135 6.61 -14.71 -4.16
C VAL A 135 8.01 -15.33 -4.26
N GLU A 136 9.06 -14.52 -4.23
CA GLU A 136 10.46 -15.00 -4.32
C GLU A 136 10.80 -15.96 -3.16
N PRO A 137 10.50 -15.64 -1.88
CA PRO A 137 10.66 -16.60 -0.79
C PRO A 137 9.88 -17.91 -0.98
N LEU A 138 8.59 -17.84 -1.34
CA LEU A 138 7.76 -19.03 -1.52
C LEU A 138 8.32 -19.94 -2.62
N GLN A 139 8.83 -19.36 -3.72
CA GLN A 139 9.50 -20.11 -4.78
C GLN A 139 10.77 -20.80 -4.28
N GLU A 140 11.58 -20.11 -3.47
CA GLU A 140 12.81 -20.68 -2.92
C GLU A 140 12.53 -21.86 -1.98
N PHE A 141 11.62 -21.66 -1.01
CA PHE A 141 11.28 -22.69 -0.02
C PHE A 141 10.52 -23.88 -0.63
N GLY A 142 9.72 -23.66 -1.68
CA GLY A 142 8.96 -24.71 -2.35
C GLY A 142 9.74 -25.52 -3.39
N ARG A 143 10.89 -25.03 -3.88
CA ARG A 143 11.56 -25.57 -5.08
C ARG A 143 11.91 -27.06 -4.98
N LYS A 144 12.30 -27.54 -3.80
CA LYS A 144 12.82 -28.91 -3.63
C LYS A 144 11.72 -29.97 -3.46
N THR A 145 10.67 -29.66 -2.71
CA THR A 145 9.67 -30.66 -2.29
C THR A 145 8.30 -30.46 -2.95
N GLY A 146 8.09 -29.34 -3.64
CA GLY A 146 6.76 -28.92 -4.10
C GLY A 146 5.81 -28.56 -2.95
N ARG A 147 6.33 -28.42 -1.71
CA ARG A 147 5.58 -28.05 -0.51
C ARG A 147 6.32 -26.96 0.24
N ILE A 148 5.58 -26.08 0.91
CA ILE A 148 6.15 -25.04 1.76
C ILE A 148 6.25 -25.55 3.20
N HIS A 149 7.45 -25.46 3.78
CA HIS A 149 7.76 -25.93 5.13
C HIS A 149 8.18 -24.75 6.01
N PRO A 150 7.24 -23.96 6.56
CA PRO A 150 7.58 -22.82 7.41
C PRO A 150 8.13 -23.28 8.77
N SER A 151 8.88 -22.39 9.42
CA SER A 151 9.31 -22.52 10.81
C SER A 151 8.37 -21.78 11.75
N TRP A 152 7.98 -22.43 12.84
CA TRP A 152 7.06 -21.90 13.85
C TRP A 152 7.77 -21.73 15.18
N GLU A 153 7.61 -20.56 15.80
CA GLU A 153 8.24 -20.19 17.06
C GLU A 153 7.27 -19.50 17.98
N TRP A 154 7.54 -19.54 19.29
CA TRP A 154 6.80 -18.76 20.27
C TRP A 154 7.38 -17.36 20.34
N ASP A 155 6.56 -16.35 20.06
CA ASP A 155 6.89 -14.98 20.37
C ASP A 155 6.70 -14.77 21.87
N THR A 156 7.82 -14.65 22.60
CA THR A 156 7.82 -14.49 24.05
C THR A 156 7.25 -13.16 24.52
N SER A 157 7.16 -12.16 23.65
CA SER A 157 6.62 -10.84 23.99
C SER A 157 5.09 -10.82 23.92
N THR A 158 4.50 -11.48 22.92
CA THR A 158 3.04 -11.47 22.70
C THR A 158 2.35 -12.76 23.13
N GLY A 159 3.11 -13.84 23.36
CA GLY A 159 2.58 -15.19 23.60
C GLY A 159 2.01 -15.86 22.35
N ARG A 160 2.07 -15.22 21.17
CA ARG A 160 1.54 -15.76 19.90
C ARG A 160 2.58 -16.67 19.24
N LEU A 161 2.12 -17.53 18.33
CA LEU A 161 3.01 -18.18 17.38
C LEU A 161 3.49 -17.17 16.34
N ALA A 162 4.77 -17.22 16.01
CA ALA A 162 5.40 -16.49 14.91
C ALA A 162 5.83 -17.48 13.82
N CYS A 163 5.60 -17.10 12.57
CA CYS A 163 5.94 -17.89 11.39
C CYS A 163 7.05 -17.22 10.60
N ARG A 164 8.13 -17.96 10.30
CA ARG A 164 9.26 -17.48 9.49
C ARG A 164 9.74 -18.54 8.51
N ALA A 165 10.49 -18.07 7.50
CA ALA A 165 11.17 -18.92 6.51
C ALA A 165 10.28 -19.99 5.83
N PRO A 166 9.22 -19.61 5.08
CA PRO A 166 8.66 -18.27 4.84
C PRO A 166 7.53 -17.92 5.82
N ASN A 167 7.17 -16.63 5.93
CA ASN A 167 6.04 -16.20 6.77
C ASN A 167 4.70 -16.47 6.07
N LEU A 168 3.94 -17.42 6.58
CA LEU A 168 2.60 -17.78 6.08
C LEU A 168 1.45 -17.14 6.86
N GLN A 169 1.72 -16.48 7.99
CA GLN A 169 0.69 -15.81 8.78
C GLN A 169 0.22 -14.51 8.12
N ASN A 170 1.15 -13.78 7.50
CA ASN A 170 0.89 -12.44 6.95
C ASN A 170 0.67 -12.46 5.43
N LEU A 171 0.10 -13.53 4.87
CA LEU A 171 -0.20 -13.60 3.45
C LEU A 171 -1.31 -12.60 3.06
N PRO A 172 -1.10 -11.77 2.02
CA PRO A 172 -2.10 -10.83 1.53
C PRO A 172 -3.46 -11.50 1.28
N THR A 173 -4.53 -10.81 1.63
CA THR A 173 -5.90 -11.31 1.49
C THR A 173 -6.38 -11.16 0.04
N VAL A 174 -7.25 -12.07 -0.40
CA VAL A 174 -7.74 -12.20 -1.80
C VAL A 174 -8.53 -10.98 -2.32
N LYS A 175 -8.85 -9.99 -1.47
CA LYS A 175 -9.70 -8.84 -1.84
C LYS A 175 -9.13 -7.96 -2.96
N ASP A 176 -7.85 -8.11 -3.26
CA ASP A 176 -7.19 -7.37 -4.32
C ASP A 176 -6.70 -8.38 -5.38
N PRO A 177 -7.20 -8.29 -6.64
CA PRO A 177 -6.89 -9.24 -7.71
C PRO A 177 -5.42 -9.21 -8.14
N ASP A 178 -4.72 -8.09 -7.97
CA ASP A 178 -3.28 -8.03 -8.20
C ASP A 178 -2.50 -8.69 -7.06
N THR A 179 -3.16 -9.05 -5.94
CA THR A 179 -2.52 -9.59 -4.72
C THR A 179 -3.11 -10.87 -4.13
N ALA A 180 -3.87 -11.63 -4.93
CA ALA A 180 -4.48 -12.90 -4.56
C ALA A 180 -3.45 -14.05 -4.38
N LEU A 181 -2.49 -13.88 -3.48
CA LEU A 181 -1.41 -14.84 -3.27
C LEU A 181 -1.90 -16.12 -2.57
N ARG A 182 -3.03 -16.09 -1.87
CA ARG A 182 -3.56 -17.29 -1.20
C ARG A 182 -3.99 -18.37 -2.20
N ASP A 183 -4.36 -17.99 -3.42
CA ASP A 183 -4.85 -18.93 -4.44
C ASP A 183 -3.72 -19.81 -5.01
N VAL A 184 -2.45 -19.45 -4.77
CA VAL A 184 -1.30 -20.28 -5.19
C VAL A 184 -1.15 -21.53 -4.31
N PHE A 185 -1.75 -21.55 -3.12
CA PHE A 185 -1.72 -22.69 -2.23
C PHE A 185 -2.82 -23.66 -2.64
N THR A 186 -2.43 -24.85 -3.09
CA THR A 186 -3.36 -25.89 -3.53
C THR A 186 -3.24 -27.12 -2.65
N ALA A 187 -4.38 -27.76 -2.40
CA ALA A 187 -4.40 -29.05 -1.74
C ALA A 187 -3.89 -30.13 -2.71
N LYS A 188 -3.29 -31.19 -2.16
CA LYS A 188 -2.90 -32.37 -2.96
C LYS A 188 -4.16 -32.98 -3.61
N PRO A 189 -4.07 -33.64 -4.79
CA PRO A 189 -5.20 -34.36 -5.36
C PRO A 189 -5.92 -35.27 -4.34
N GLY A 190 -7.26 -35.23 -4.37
CA GLY A 190 -8.12 -35.95 -3.43
C GLY A 190 -8.24 -35.31 -2.03
N HIS A 191 -7.67 -34.13 -1.81
CA HIS A 191 -7.73 -33.41 -0.54
C HIS A 191 -8.32 -32.02 -0.72
N VAL A 192 -8.79 -31.45 0.38
CA VAL A 192 -9.28 -30.07 0.48
C VAL A 192 -8.61 -29.36 1.65
N PHE A 193 -8.52 -28.03 1.59
CA PHE A 193 -8.19 -27.24 2.77
C PHE A 193 -9.43 -27.03 3.62
N VAL A 194 -9.28 -27.23 4.93
CA VAL A 194 -10.28 -26.85 5.93
C VAL A 194 -9.72 -25.67 6.69
N VAL A 195 -10.41 -24.54 6.63
CA VAL A 195 -10.02 -23.32 7.34
C VAL A 195 -11.01 -23.11 8.48
N ALA A 196 -10.49 -22.93 9.69
CA ALA A 196 -11.27 -22.60 10.87
C ALA A 196 -10.67 -21.34 11.50
N ASP A 197 -11.52 -20.34 11.73
CA ASP A 197 -11.15 -19.10 12.39
C ASP A 197 -12.17 -18.82 13.51
N TYR A 198 -11.69 -18.31 14.64
CA TYR A 198 -12.55 -18.01 15.76
C TYR A 198 -13.27 -16.68 15.51
N SER A 199 -14.60 -16.72 15.45
CA SER A 199 -15.41 -15.50 15.36
C SER A 199 -15.16 -14.62 16.59
N GLN A 200 -14.56 -13.44 16.35
CA GLN A 200 -14.39 -12.37 17.33
C GLN A 200 -13.68 -12.81 18.63
N LEU A 201 -12.67 -13.68 18.51
CA LEU A 201 -11.98 -14.28 19.65
C LEU A 201 -11.55 -13.25 20.72
N GLU A 202 -10.88 -12.17 20.30
CA GLU A 202 -10.33 -11.18 21.22
C GLU A 202 -11.43 -10.47 22.03
N LEU A 203 -12.57 -10.16 21.41
CA LEU A 203 -13.69 -9.54 22.12
C LEU A 203 -14.38 -10.52 23.07
N ARG A 204 -14.47 -11.81 22.72
CA ARG A 204 -15.01 -12.85 23.60
C ARG A 204 -14.13 -13.05 24.82
N VAL A 205 -12.80 -13.08 24.63
CA VAL A 205 -11.83 -13.13 25.72
C VAL A 205 -11.96 -11.88 26.60
N LEU A 206 -12.02 -10.69 26.00
CA LEU A 206 -12.21 -9.43 26.73
C LEU A 206 -13.49 -9.43 27.57
N ALA A 207 -14.63 -9.83 26.98
CA ALA A 207 -15.91 -9.89 27.66
C ALA A 207 -15.85 -10.80 28.89
N HIS A 208 -15.17 -11.94 28.77
CA HIS A 208 -14.96 -12.87 29.88
C HIS A 208 -14.01 -12.30 30.95
N CYS A 209 -12.85 -11.77 30.56
CA CYS A 209 -11.87 -11.21 31.48
C CYS A 209 -12.39 -9.98 32.24
N ALA A 210 -13.27 -9.18 31.61
CA ALA A 210 -13.88 -7.99 32.21
C ALA A 210 -15.21 -8.28 32.94
N ASP A 211 -15.68 -9.54 32.96
CA ASP A 211 -17.02 -9.95 33.44
C ASP A 211 -18.15 -9.04 32.91
N CYS A 212 -18.04 -8.65 31.63
CA CYS A 212 -18.97 -7.71 31.01
C CYS A 212 -20.24 -8.46 30.58
N ARG A 213 -21.23 -8.52 31.46
CA ARG A 213 -22.49 -9.26 31.23
C ARG A 213 -23.20 -8.87 29.94
N SER A 214 -23.26 -7.58 29.61
CA SER A 214 -23.89 -7.12 28.37
C SER A 214 -23.20 -7.66 27.12
N MET A 215 -21.86 -7.69 27.08
CA MET A 215 -21.10 -8.28 25.97
C MET A 215 -21.25 -9.80 25.93
N ILE A 216 -21.20 -10.46 27.09
CA ILE A 216 -21.37 -11.92 27.19
C ILE A 216 -22.73 -12.34 26.65
N ASP A 217 -23.80 -11.65 27.06
CA ASP A 217 -25.16 -11.97 26.63
C ASP A 217 -25.34 -11.72 25.13
N LYS A 218 -24.80 -10.62 24.59
CA LYS A 218 -24.77 -10.36 23.12
C LYS A 218 -24.05 -11.48 22.35
N PHE A 219 -22.93 -11.99 22.86
CA PHE A 219 -22.23 -13.11 22.24
C PHE A 219 -22.99 -14.45 22.34
N LYS A 220 -23.82 -14.64 23.36
CA LYS A 220 -24.66 -15.84 23.53
C LYS A 220 -25.89 -15.83 22.62
N THR A 221 -26.45 -14.66 22.33
CA THR A 221 -27.57 -14.51 21.39
C THR A 221 -27.13 -14.62 19.93
N GLY A 222 -25.84 -14.80 19.66
CA GLY A 222 -25.27 -14.94 18.32
C GLY A 222 -25.08 -13.61 17.59
N GLY A 223 -25.17 -12.48 18.28
CA GLY A 223 -25.01 -11.16 17.67
C GLY A 223 -23.57 -10.87 17.25
N ASP A 224 -23.41 -10.13 16.15
CA ASP A 224 -22.15 -9.53 15.74
C ASP A 224 -21.94 -8.20 16.47
N TYR A 225 -21.07 -8.25 17.47
CA TYR A 225 -20.73 -7.08 18.27
C TYR A 225 -20.12 -5.92 17.45
N HIS A 226 -19.40 -6.20 16.36
CA HIS A 226 -18.82 -5.14 15.53
C HIS A 226 -19.90 -4.36 14.77
N SER A 227 -20.84 -5.07 14.17
CA SER A 227 -21.96 -4.48 13.44
C SER A 227 -22.85 -3.64 14.37
N GLU A 228 -23.16 -4.15 15.56
CA GLU A 228 -23.96 -3.41 16.55
C GLU A 228 -23.26 -2.15 17.04
N VAL A 229 -21.98 -2.25 17.44
CA VAL A 229 -21.22 -1.07 17.90
C VAL A 229 -21.06 -0.05 16.78
N ALA A 230 -20.86 -0.49 15.52
CA ALA A 230 -20.78 0.44 14.40
C ALA A 230 -22.09 1.20 14.19
N ALA A 231 -23.24 0.55 14.32
CA ALA A 231 -24.55 1.20 14.24
C ALA A 231 -24.82 2.14 15.43
N GLU A 232 -24.36 1.79 16.64
CA GLU A 232 -24.46 2.65 17.82
C GLU A 232 -23.56 3.89 17.71
N MET A 233 -22.34 3.73 17.19
CA MET A 233 -21.34 4.81 17.11
C MET A 233 -21.52 5.75 15.91
N PHE A 234 -22.09 5.27 14.81
CA PHE A 234 -22.13 6.03 13.55
C PHE A 234 -23.54 6.15 12.98
N ASP A 235 -24.10 7.35 13.03
CA ASP A 235 -25.45 7.64 12.53
C ASP A 235 -25.66 7.33 11.04
N HIS A 236 -24.60 7.36 10.23
CA HIS A 236 -24.69 6.99 8.82
C HIS A 236 -24.75 5.47 8.63
N VAL A 237 -24.11 4.69 9.51
CA VAL A 237 -24.20 3.22 9.49
C VAL A 237 -25.58 2.78 9.93
N ARG A 238 -26.11 3.34 11.03
CA ARG A 238 -27.48 3.06 11.50
C ARG A 238 -28.52 3.30 10.42
N ARG A 239 -28.46 4.47 9.76
CA ARG A 239 -29.37 4.80 8.65
C ARG A 239 -29.27 3.83 7.48
N ALA A 240 -28.06 3.39 7.13
CA ALA A 240 -27.86 2.45 6.03
C ALA A 240 -28.40 1.05 6.38
N VAL A 241 -28.31 0.63 7.65
CA VAL A 241 -28.93 -0.61 8.15
C VAL A 241 -30.46 -0.51 8.14
N ASP A 242 -31.01 0.58 8.67
CA ASP A 242 -32.46 0.82 8.71
C ASP A 242 -33.08 0.90 7.29
N ALA A 243 -32.33 1.45 6.34
CA ALA A 243 -32.71 1.53 4.93
C ALA A 243 -32.54 0.20 4.17
N GLY A 244 -31.97 -0.84 4.80
CA GLY A 244 -31.68 -2.13 4.18
C GLY A 244 -30.56 -2.07 3.13
N GLU A 245 -29.76 -1.00 3.10
CA GLU A 245 -28.63 -0.83 2.20
C GLU A 245 -27.44 -1.72 2.60
N VAL A 246 -27.35 -2.06 3.88
CA VAL A 246 -26.36 -2.98 4.46
C VAL A 246 -27.03 -3.88 5.50
N VAL A 247 -26.60 -5.14 5.53
CA VAL A 247 -27.07 -6.13 6.51
C VAL A 247 -26.03 -6.23 7.62
N THR A 248 -26.45 -6.10 8.88
CA THR A 248 -25.64 -6.51 10.02
C THR A 248 -25.62 -8.04 10.05
N SER A 249 -24.45 -8.63 9.83
CA SER A 249 -24.27 -10.10 9.76
C SER A 249 -24.54 -10.81 11.07
#